data_AF-A0A8T7DA27-F1
#
_entry.id   AF-A0A8T7DA27-F1
#
_cell.length_a   1.000
_cell.length_b   1.000
_cell.length_c   1.000
_cell.angle_alpha   90.00
_cell.angle_beta   90.00
_cell.angle_gamma   90.00
#
_symmetry.space_group_name_H-M   'P 1'
#
loop_
_entity.id
_entity.type
_entity.pdbx_description
1 polymer ?
#
loop_
_entity_poly.entity_id
_entity_poly.type
_entity_poly.pdbx_seq_one_letter_code
_entity_poly.pdbx_strand_id
1 'polypeptide(L)' 'MGQKQTSGYCAHCQKNVMATGTTPSHLLHLILSLLTAGLWIPIWILVSIGKIGGYRCTQCGNRV' A
#
# COMPACT_ATOMS: atom_id res chain seq x y z
N MET A 1 -7.15 6.54 6.38
CA MET A 1 -5.89 6.05 5.78
C MET A 1 -5.09 5.41 6.92
N GLY A 2 -5.00 4.08 6.99
CA GLY A 2 -4.23 3.39 8.04
C GLY A 2 -2.86 2.99 7.48
N GLN A 3 -1.78 3.51 8.05
CA GLN A 3 -0.43 3.05 7.72
C GLN A 3 -0.21 1.72 8.43
N LYS A 4 0.07 0.65 7.69
CA LYS A 4 0.44 -0.62 8.31
C LYS A 4 1.93 -0.56 8.60
N GLN A 5 2.27 -0.46 9.89
CA GLN A 5 3.65 -0.49 10.36
C GLN A 5 3.98 -1.93 10.77
N THR A 6 5.04 -2.49 10.20
CA THR A 6 5.58 -3.80 10.59
C THR A 6 7.08 -3.67 10.84
N SER A 7 7.64 -4.37 11.81
CA SER A 7 9.09 -4.37 12.04
C SER A 7 9.78 -5.36 11.10
N GLY A 8 10.74 -4.90 10.30
CA GLY A 8 11.53 -5.72 9.38
C GLY A 8 13.02 -5.39 9.44
N TYR A 9 13.86 -6.33 9.03
CA TYR A 9 15.30 -6.10 8.93
C TYR A 9 15.63 -5.37 7.62
N CYS A 10 16.26 -4.19 7.71
CA CYS A 10 16.72 -3.49 6.51
C CYS A 10 18.19 -3.80 6.24
N ALA A 11 18.47 -4.45 5.11
CA ALA A 11 19.85 -4.75 4.70
C ALA A 11 20.73 -3.50 4.50
N HIS A 12 20.13 -2.34 4.19
CA HIS A 12 20.87 -1.09 4.00
C HIS A 12 21.20 -0.37 5.32
N CYS A 13 20.32 -0.48 6.33
CA CYS A 13 20.59 0.08 7.66
C CYS A 13 21.23 -0.94 8.61
N GLN A 14 21.33 -2.20 8.19
CA GLN A 14 21.74 -3.37 8.97
C GLN A 14 21.13 -3.43 10.38
N LYS A 15 19.87 -2.99 10.49
CA LYS A 15 19.15 -2.92 11.75
C LYS A 15 17.69 -3.26 11.53
N ASN A 16 17.03 -3.70 12.60
CA ASN A 16 15.58 -3.84 12.62
C ASN A 16 14.96 -2.44 12.58
N VAL A 17 14.20 -2.17 11.54
CA VAL A 17 13.54 -0.89 11.30
C VAL A 17 12.05 -1.09 11.21
N MET A 18 11.30 -0.03 11.52
CA MET A 18 9.88 -0.03 11.24
C MET A 18 9.69 0.17 9.74
N ALA A 19 9.09 -0.81 9.09
CA ALA A 19 8.65 -0.77 7.72
C ALA A 19 7.23 -0.20 7.66
N THR A 20 7.04 0.89 6.92
CA THR A 20 5.71 1.44 6.67
C THR A 20 5.25 0.96 5.29
N GLY A 21 4.12 0.27 5.27
CA GLY A 21 3.36 -0.02 4.06
C GLY A 21 2.14 0.88 4.01
N THR A 22 2.05 1.73 2.99
CA THR A 22 0.79 2.41 2.70
C THR A 22 -0.14 1.38 2.09
N THR A 23 -1.09 0.87 2.86
CA THR A 23 -2.21 0.13 2.27
C THR A 23 -3.07 1.15 1.55
N PRO A 24 -3.18 1.10 0.21
CA PRO A 24 -4.09 1.99 -0.49
C PRO A 24 -5.52 1.76 0.03
N SER A 25 -6.28 2.85 0.14
CA SER A 25 -7.67 2.83 0.57
C SER A 25 -8.55 2.15 -0.48
N HIS A 26 -8.57 0.81 -0.46
CA HIS A 26 -9.53 -0.02 -1.18
C HIS A 26 -10.98 0.42 -0.90
N LEU A 27 -11.22 1.01 0.27
CA LEU A 27 -12.51 1.53 0.73
C LEU A 27 -13.09 2.64 -0.15
N LEU A 28 -12.27 3.61 -0.58
CA LEU A 28 -12.74 4.73 -1.42
C LEU A 28 -13.24 4.24 -2.77
N HIS A 29 -12.56 3.25 -3.32
CA HIS A 29 -12.91 2.68 -4.62
C HIS A 29 -14.10 1.71 -4.53
N LEU A 30 -14.27 1.05 -3.38
CA LEU A 30 -15.44 0.23 -3.07
C LEU A 30 -16.72 1.09 -3.11
N ILE A 31 -16.67 2.28 -2.50
CA ILE A 31 -17.77 3.26 -2.51
C ILE A 31 -18.04 3.77 -3.93
N LEU A 32 -16.99 4.08 -4.69
CA LEU A 32 -17.13 4.60 -6.07
C LEU A 32 -17.72 3.55 -7.03
N SER A 33 -17.32 2.27 -6.89
CA SER A 33 -17.85 1.17 -7.70
C SER A 33 -19.32 0.89 -7.40
N LEU A 34 -19.73 1.04 -6.14
CA LEU A 34 -21.14 0.91 -5.73
C LEU A 34 -22.00 2.06 -6.27
N LEU A 35 -21.48 3.30 -6.26
CA LEU A 35 -22.17 4.48 -6.79
C LEU A 35 -22.30 4.51 -8.32
N THR A 36 -21.37 3.87 -9.04
CA THR A 36 -21.39 3.80 -10.51
C THR A 36 -21.97 2.49 -11.06
N ALA A 37 -22.72 1.74 -10.24
CA ALA A 37 -23.35 0.47 -10.62
C ALA A 37 -22.38 -0.58 -11.19
N GLY A 38 -21.12 -0.59 -10.72
CA GLY A 38 -20.11 -1.56 -11.15
C GLY A 38 -19.39 -1.23 -12.45
N LEU A 39 -19.70 -0.12 -13.13
CA LEU A 39 -19.01 0.29 -14.36
C LEU A 39 -17.51 0.62 -14.15
N TRP A 40 -17.12 0.89 -12.90
CA TRP A 40 -15.76 1.29 -12.51
C TRP A 40 -14.86 0.12 -12.04
N ILE A 41 -15.40 -1.10 -11.95
CA ILE A 41 -14.67 -2.32 -11.54
C ILE A 41 -13.38 -2.57 -12.34
N PRO A 42 -13.33 -2.46 -13.69
CA PRO A 42 -12.10 -2.76 -14.43
C PRO A 42 -10.97 -1.74 -14.21
N ILE A 43 -11.29 -0.45 -14.03
CA ILE A 43 -10.30 0.55 -13.59
C ILE A 43 -9.76 0.19 -12.20
N TRP A 44 -10.62 -0.36 -11.33
CA TRP A 44 -10.23 -0.71 -9.97
C TRP A 44 -9.13 -1.78 -9.94
N ILE A 45 -9.25 -2.81 -10.77
CA ILE A 45 -8.25 -3.88 -10.90
C ILE A 45 -6.90 -3.31 -11.38
N LEU A 46 -6.92 -2.44 -12.39
CA LEU A 46 -5.70 -1.78 -12.92
C LEU A 46 -4.99 -0.94 -11.84
N VAL A 47 -5.74 -0.13 -11.10
CA VAL A 47 -5.18 0.73 -10.04
C VAL A 47 -4.72 -0.08 -8.83
N SER A 48 -5.43 -1.16 -8.47
CA SER A 48 -5.03 -2.05 -7.38
C SER A 48 -3.74 -2.82 -7.69
N ILE A 49 -3.57 -3.31 -8.93
CA ILE A 49 -2.35 -4.03 -9.33
C ILE A 49 -1.16 -3.06 -9.41
N GLY A 50 -1.37 -1.83 -9.90
CA GLY A 50 -0.32 -0.82 -10.01
C GLY A 50 0.22 -0.30 -8.68
N LYS A 51 -0.47 -0.55 -7.56
CA LYS A 51 -0.11 -0.06 -6.22
C LYS A 51 0.14 -1.20 -5.22
N ILE A 52 0.87 -2.23 -5.63
CA ILE A 52 1.61 -3.08 -4.70
C ILE A 52 2.74 -2.22 -4.09
N GLY A 53 2.34 -1.45 -3.09
CA GLY A 53 3.21 -0.63 -2.27
C GLY A 53 4.07 -1.56 -1.43
N GLY A 54 5.26 -1.88 -1.95
CA GLY A 54 6.27 -2.58 -1.19
C GLY A 54 6.56 -1.85 0.12
N TYR A 55 6.81 -2.62 1.17
CA TYR A 55 7.19 -2.08 2.48
C TYR A 55 8.47 -1.24 2.33
N ARG A 56 8.45 -0.04 2.91
CA ARG A 56 9.61 0.87 2.86
C ARG A 56 10.13 1.10 4.26
N CYS A 57 11.45 1.09 4.40
CA CYS A 57 12.15 1.47 5.61
C CYS A 57 11.80 2.90 6.01
N THR A 58 11.35 3.13 7.24
CA THR A 58 11.12 4.49 7.78
C THR A 58 12.41 5.29 8.02
N GLN A 59 13.58 4.63 8.03
CA GLN A 59 14.86 5.26 8.34
C GLN A 59 15.63 5.68 7.08
N CYS A 60 15.63 4.85 6.03
CA CYS A 60 16.39 5.11 4.80
C CYS A 60 15.51 5.20 3.53
N GLY A 61 14.21 4.90 3.62
CA GLY A 61 13.31 4.91 2.45
C GLY A 61 13.49 3.76 1.46
N ASN A 62 14.47 2.87 1.70
CA ASN A 62 14.74 1.70 0.87
C ASN A 62 13.66 0.62 1.07
N ARG A 63 13.47 -0.26 0.08
CA ARG A 63 12.56 -1.41 0.22
C ARG A 63 13.12 -2.38 1.27
N VAL A 64 12.23 -2.88 2.13
CA VAL A 64 12.51 -3.83 3.22
C VAL A 64 11.65 -5.07 3.08
#